data_AF-A0A1M3MKE2-F1
#
_entry.id   AF-A0A1M3MKE2-F1
#
_cell.length_a   1.000
_cell.length_b   1.000
_cell.length_c   1.000
_cell.angle_alpha   90.00
_cell.angle_beta   90.00
_cell.angle_gamma   90.00
#
_symmetry.space_group_name_H-M   'P 1'
#
loop_
_entity.id
_entity.type
_entity.pdbx_description
1 polymer ?
#
loop_
_entity_poly.entity_id
_entity_poly.type
_entity_poly.pdbx_seq_one_letter_code
_entity_poly.pdbx_strand_id
1 'polypeptide(L)'
;MTDFTLQQIIDKSRAAKRGGFGVLSTGEKLAAALVLNRADWLASMDYTMAEAIDRVGMDWLTRIPEAARQLAYEAEQERGDA
;
A
#
# COMPACT_ATOMS: atom_id res chain seq x y z
N MET A 1 15.03 -12.85 -10.49
CA MET A 1 14.62 -13.09 -9.09
C MET A 1 13.41 -12.21 -8.84
N THR A 2 12.27 -12.80 -8.50
CA THR A 2 11.04 -12.05 -8.20
C THR A 2 11.28 -11.19 -6.96
N ASP A 3 10.94 -9.91 -7.02
CA ASP A 3 11.02 -9.02 -5.84
C ASP A 3 9.87 -9.38 -4.88
N PHE A 4 10.16 -10.26 -3.92
CA PHE A 4 9.19 -10.79 -2.96
C PHE A 4 8.55 -9.68 -2.13
N THR A 5 9.31 -8.64 -1.79
CA THR A 5 8.83 -7.49 -1.01
C THR A 5 7.82 -6.68 -1.81
N LEU A 6 8.11 -6.37 -3.08
CA LEU A 6 7.18 -5.68 -3.96
C LEU A 6 5.87 -6.46 -4.10
N GLN A 7 5.95 -7.77 -4.36
CA GLN A 7 4.78 -8.62 -4.51
C GLN A 7 3.94 -8.65 -3.22
N GLN A 8 4.59 -8.77 -2.06
CA GLN A 8 3.93 -8.73 -0.77
C GLN A 8 3.19 -7.39 -0.57
N ILE A 9 3.82 -6.25 -0.86
CA ILE A 9 3.18 -4.93 -0.74
C ILE A 9 1.94 -4.83 -1.61
N ILE A 10 2.03 -5.28 -2.86
CA ILE A 10 0.92 -5.28 -3.81
C ILE A 10 -0.24 -6.14 -3.27
N ASP A 11 0.04 -7.36 -2.83
CA ASP A 11 -1.00 -8.28 -2.35
C ASP A 11 -1.70 -7.78 -1.09
N LYS A 12 -0.96 -7.19 -0.14
CA LYS A 12 -1.54 -6.58 1.06
C LYS A 12 -2.36 -5.34 0.74
N SER A 13 -1.91 -4.53 -0.21
CA SER A 13 -2.64 -3.35 -0.67
C SER A 13 -3.94 -3.74 -1.39
N ARG A 14 -3.93 -4.78 -2.23
CA ARG A 14 -5.15 -5.33 -2.84
C ARG A 14 -6.12 -5.86 -1.79
N ALA A 15 -5.62 -6.62 -0.82
CA ALA A 15 -6.44 -7.14 0.28
C ALA A 15 -7.11 -5.98 1.05
N ALA A 16 -6.34 -4.93 1.37
CA ALA A 16 -6.87 -3.74 2.02
C ALA A 16 -7.97 -3.04 1.21
N LYS A 17 -7.73 -2.82 -0.11
CA LYS A 17 -8.70 -2.21 -1.02
C LYS A 17 -10.03 -2.99 -1.09
N ARG A 18 -9.98 -4.32 -0.94
CA ARG A 18 -11.16 -5.22 -0.93
C ARG A 18 -11.83 -5.37 0.45
N GLY A 19 -11.44 -4.57 1.45
CA GLY A 19 -12.02 -4.59 2.80
C GLY A 19 -11.22 -5.41 3.83
N GLY A 20 -10.10 -6.02 3.44
CA GLY A 20 -9.20 -6.78 4.31
C GLY A 20 -8.25 -5.92 5.15
N PHE A 21 -8.50 -4.61 5.28
CA PHE A 21 -7.59 -3.70 5.98
C PHE A 21 -7.42 -4.06 7.46
N GLY A 22 -8.50 -4.47 8.15
CA GLY A 22 -8.48 -4.74 9.60
C GLY A 22 -7.54 -5.86 10.04
N VAL A 23 -7.34 -6.88 9.19
CA VAL A 23 -6.54 -8.09 9.50
C VAL A 23 -5.04 -7.93 9.21
N LEU A 24 -4.63 -6.80 8.61
CA LEU A 24 -3.23 -6.50 8.35
C LEU A 24 -2.49 -6.14 9.64
N SER A 25 -1.19 -6.45 9.69
CA SER A 25 -0.30 -5.90 10.72
C SER A 25 -0.20 -4.38 10.59
N THR A 26 0.22 -3.69 11.65
CA THR A 26 0.35 -2.22 11.62
C THR A 26 1.27 -1.75 10.48
N GLY A 27 2.41 -2.39 10.26
CA GLY A 27 3.32 -2.05 9.15
C GLY A 27 2.67 -2.26 7.77
N GLU A 28 1.93 -3.36 7.59
CA GLU A 28 1.20 -3.62 6.33
C GLU A 28 0.06 -2.62 6.11
N LYS A 29 -0.65 -2.20 7.17
CA LYS A 29 -1.69 -1.17 7.09
C LYS A 29 -1.11 0.16 6.62
N LEU A 30 0.02 0.57 7.21
CA LEU A 30 0.71 1.81 6.84
C LEU A 30 1.21 1.74 5.40
N ALA A 31 1.84 0.63 4.99
CA ALA A 31 2.29 0.44 3.62
C ALA A 31 1.12 0.48 2.62
N ALA A 32 0.01 -0.21 2.91
CA ALA A 32 -1.18 -0.20 2.06
C ALA A 32 -1.80 1.20 1.96
N ALA A 33 -1.85 1.95 3.07
CA ALA A 33 -2.34 3.31 3.08
C ALA A 33 -1.47 4.26 2.23
N LEU A 34 -0.14 4.11 2.31
CA LEU A 34 0.80 4.88 1.48
C LEU A 34 0.66 4.53 -0.01
N VAL A 35 0.63 3.24 -0.36
CA VAL A 35 0.49 2.76 -1.74
C VAL A 35 -0.83 3.20 -2.37
N LEU A 36 -1.93 3.15 -1.63
CA LEU A 36 -3.26 3.53 -2.09
C LEU A 36 -3.55 5.03 -1.93
N ASN A 37 -2.57 5.81 -1.46
CA ASN A 37 -2.70 7.24 -1.18
C ASN A 37 -3.90 7.58 -0.27
N ARG A 38 -4.10 6.79 0.79
CA ARG A 38 -5.20 6.92 1.76
C ARG A 38 -4.71 7.56 3.05
N ALA A 39 -4.54 8.88 3.02
CA ALA A 39 -4.16 9.65 4.21
C ALA A 39 -5.20 9.54 5.35
N ASP A 40 -6.47 9.33 5.00
CA ASP A 40 -7.55 9.07 5.96
C ASP A 40 -7.36 7.74 6.72
N TRP A 41 -6.77 6.73 6.09
CA TRP A 41 -6.44 5.47 6.77
C TRP A 41 -5.32 5.66 7.78
N LEU A 42 -4.29 6.43 7.44
CA LEU A 42 -3.23 6.80 8.39
C LEU A 42 -3.81 7.52 9.61
N ALA A 43 -4.66 8.53 9.37
CA ALA A 43 -5.34 9.27 10.42
C ALA A 43 -6.24 8.37 11.29
N SER A 44 -6.93 7.39 10.70
CA SER A 44 -7.77 6.45 11.47
C SER A 44 -7.01 5.55 12.44
N MET A 45 -5.68 5.46 12.28
CA MET A 45 -4.78 4.70 13.15
C MET A 45 -3.95 5.62 14.05
N ASP A 46 -4.24 6.93 14.08
CA ASP A 46 -3.46 7.96 14.77
C ASP A 46 -1.99 8.07 14.29
N TYR A 47 -1.76 7.86 12.99
CA TYR A 47 -0.44 8.02 12.36
C TYR A 47 -0.39 9.25 11.45
N THR A 48 0.68 10.02 11.58
CA THR A 48 1.08 11.00 10.57
C THR A 48 1.79 10.33 9.39
N MET A 49 1.91 11.06 8.27
CA MET A 49 2.70 10.61 7.11
C MET A 49 4.16 10.33 7.49
N ALA A 50 4.78 11.18 8.31
CA ALA A 50 6.18 11.03 8.71
C ALA A 50 6.39 9.78 9.56
N GLU A 51 5.50 9.52 10.53
CA GLU A 51 5.57 8.31 11.35
C GLU A 51 5.29 7.04 10.54
N ALA A 52 4.39 7.11 9.55
CA ALA A 52 4.13 6.00 8.66
C ALA A 52 5.38 5.64 7.83
N ILE A 53 6.07 6.64 7.31
CA ILE A 53 7.33 6.48 6.56
C ILE A 53 8.41 5.84 7.43
N ASP A 54 8.61 6.35 8.64
CA ASP A 54 9.59 5.82 9.59
C ASP A 54 9.27 4.36 9.97
N ARG A 55 7.99 4.06 10.22
CA ARG A 55 7.54 2.75 10.69
C ARG A 55 7.58 1.66 9.62
N VAL A 56 7.30 1.98 8.36
CA VAL A 56 7.30 1.02 7.25
C VAL A 56 8.72 0.58 6.90
N GLY A 57 9.71 1.45 7.12
CA GLY A 57 11.12 1.16 6.86
C GLY A 57 11.50 1.23 5.39
N MET A 58 12.81 1.40 5.14
CA MET A 58 13.34 1.69 3.80
C MET A 58 13.07 0.58 2.77
N ASP A 59 13.15 -0.69 3.17
CA ASP A 59 12.98 -1.83 2.27
C ASP A 59 11.62 -1.80 1.58
N TRP A 60 10.57 -1.47 2.32
CA TRP A 60 9.22 -1.34 1.80
C TRP A 60 9.01 0.02 1.13
N LEU A 61 9.50 1.10 1.74
CA LEU A 61 9.32 2.48 1.25
C LEU A 61 9.84 2.65 -0.18
N THR A 62 10.98 2.05 -0.51
CA THR A 62 11.58 2.12 -1.86
C THR A 62 10.74 1.44 -2.95
N ARG A 63 9.78 0.58 -2.57
CA ARG A 63 8.89 -0.15 -3.48
C ARG A 63 7.48 0.43 -3.58
N ILE A 64 7.11 1.31 -2.65
CA ILE A 64 5.78 1.96 -2.64
C ILE A 64 5.44 2.63 -3.97
N PRO A 65 6.33 3.44 -4.60
CA PRO A 65 5.99 4.10 -5.86
C PRO A 65 5.71 3.12 -7.00
N GLU A 66 6.42 1.99 -7.04
CA GLU A 66 6.23 0.95 -8.05
C GLU A 66 4.91 0.19 -7.83
N ALA A 67 4.64 -0.23 -6.59
CA ALA A 67 3.38 -0.86 -6.22
C ALA A 67 2.18 0.06 -6.52
N ALA A 68 2.28 1.36 -6.23
CA ALA A 68 1.23 2.33 -6.49
C ALA A 68 0.93 2.47 -7.99
N ARG A 69 1.97 2.57 -8.84
CA ARG A 69 1.79 2.61 -10.30
C ARG A 69 1.14 1.34 -10.83
N GLN A 70 1.55 0.18 -10.33
CA GLN A 70 0.98 -1.09 -10.77
C GLN A 70 -0.51 -1.20 -10.41
N LEU A 71 -0.90 -0.84 -9.19
CA LEU A 71 -2.31 -0.86 -8.78
C LEU A 71 -3.17 0.20 -9.49
N ALA A 72 -2.59 1.35 -9.84
CA ALA A 72 -3.26 2.35 -10.65
C ALA A 72 -3.53 1.82 -12.06
N TYR A 73 -2.51 1.24 -12.71
CA TYR A 73 -2.64 0.61 -14.03
C TYR A 73 -3.68 -0.52 -14.03
N GLU A 74 -3.66 -1.39 -13.01
CA GLU A 74 -4.69 -2.43 -12.85
C GLU A 74 -6.10 -1.84 -12.73
N ALA A 75 -6.27 -0.73 -11.98
CA ALA A 75 -7.55 -0.07 -11.83
C ALA A 75 -8.04 0.62 -13.12
N GLU A 76 -7.13 1.14 -13.96
CA GLU A 76 -7.44 1.70 -15.28
C GLU A 76 -7.90 0.60 -16.25
N GLN A 77 -7.20 -0.54 -16.26
CA GLN A 77 -7.57 -1.72 -17.04
C GLN A 77 -8.93 -2.29 -16.64
N GLU A 78 -9.23 -2.35 -15.34
CA GLU A 78 -10.54 -2.77 -14.81
C GLU A 78 -11.69 -1.86 -15.27
N ARG A 79 -11.41 -0.57 -15.53
CA ARG A 79 -12.41 0.40 -16.01
C ARG A 79 -12.61 0.36 -17.53
N GLY A 80 -11.71 -0.29 -18.27
CA GLY A 80 -11.71 -0.31 -19.74
C GLY A 80 -11.19 0.99 -20.36
N ASP A 81 -10.45 1.79 -19.60
CA ASP A 81 -9.95 3.12 -20.01
C ASP A 81 -8.54 3.06 -20.62
N ALA A 82 -8.02 1.86 -20.89
CA ALA A 82 -6.60 1.61 -21.19
C ALA A 82 -6.33 1.05 -22.59
#